data_AF-A0A387B8B0-F1
#
_entry.id   AF-A0A387B8B0-F1
#
_cell.length_a   1.000
_cell.length_b   1.000
_cell.length_c   1.000
_cell.angle_alpha   90.00
_cell.angle_beta   90.00
_cell.angle_gamma   90.00
#
_symmetry.space_group_name_H-M   'P 1'
#
loop_
_entity.id
_entity.type
_entity.pdbx_description
1 polymer ?
#
loop_
_entity_poly.entity_id
_entity_poly.type
_entity_poly.pdbx_seq_one_letter_code
_entity_poly.pdbx_strand_id
1 'polypeptide(L)'
;MAVKIRLKRLGKIRAPYYRIVVADSRTKRDGRVIEEIGKYHPTEEPSLIEVDSERAQYWLGVGAQPTEQVLALLKLTGDWGTFKGEKGAKSTVKTKEAPVAFVADEKKKPVLKPKAEKKAPVEEAVAEVVEDADAATADAEELAVEAVEAEADAQADADKE
;
A
#
# COMPACT_ATOMS: atom_id res chain seq x y z
N MET A 1 25.06 20.82 -13.19
CA MET A 1 25.21 19.78 -12.16
C MET A 1 24.52 20.33 -10.93
N ALA A 2 23.20 20.18 -10.89
CA ALA A 2 22.37 20.87 -9.91
C ALA A 2 21.44 19.83 -9.29
N VAL A 3 21.49 19.73 -7.96
CA VAL A 3 20.56 18.92 -7.18
C VAL A 3 19.23 19.65 -7.14
N LYS A 4 18.16 18.93 -7.49
CA LYS A 4 16.79 19.46 -7.51
C LYS A 4 15.89 18.65 -6.59
N ILE A 5 14.96 19.34 -5.94
CA ILE A 5 13.86 18.70 -5.21
C ILE A 5 12.67 18.61 -6.16
N ARG A 6 12.27 17.38 -6.50
CA ARG A 6 11.25 17.10 -7.52
C ARG A 6 10.28 16.01 -7.07
N LEU A 7 9.16 15.91 -7.77
CA LEU A 7 8.19 14.85 -7.56
C LEU A 7 8.52 13.63 -8.43
N LYS A 8 8.73 12.49 -7.79
CA LYS A 8 8.82 11.17 -8.45
C LYS A 8 7.43 10.58 -8.54
N ARG A 9 7.00 10.16 -9.74
CA ARG A 9 5.66 9.61 -9.94
C ARG A 9 5.67 8.11 -9.70
N LEU A 10 4.74 7.66 -8.89
CA LEU A 10 4.43 6.28 -8.57
C LEU A 10 2.92 6.07 -8.75
N GLY A 11 2.49 4.83 -8.56
CA GLY A 11 1.08 4.45 -8.66
C GLY A 11 0.63 3.99 -10.04
N LYS A 12 -0.67 3.73 -10.13
CA LYS A 12 -1.32 3.21 -11.33
C LYS A 12 -1.93 4.32 -12.17
N ILE A 13 -2.43 3.95 -13.35
CA ILE A 13 -3.25 4.85 -14.16
C ILE A 13 -4.43 5.38 -13.31
N ARG A 14 -4.71 6.69 -13.39
CA ARG A 14 -5.76 7.40 -12.62
C ARG A 14 -5.61 7.42 -11.08
N ALA A 15 -4.53 6.88 -10.52
CA ALA A 15 -4.22 7.03 -9.09
C ALA A 15 -2.72 7.35 -8.93
N PRO A 16 -2.32 8.62 -9.17
CA PRO A 16 -0.93 9.03 -9.03
C PRO A 16 -0.55 9.22 -7.56
N TYR A 17 0.57 8.61 -7.18
CA TYR A 17 1.24 8.85 -5.90
C TYR A 17 2.56 9.53 -6.16
N TYR A 18 2.89 10.58 -5.43
CA TYR A 18 4.17 11.27 -5.60
C TYR A 18 5.04 11.13 -4.35
N ARG A 19 6.33 10.90 -4.57
CA ARG A 19 7.35 11.08 -3.53
C ARG A 19 8.10 12.38 -3.79
N ILE A 20 8.33 13.14 -2.73
CA ILE A 20 9.17 14.33 -2.76
C ILE A 20 10.61 13.82 -2.61
N VAL A 21 11.38 13.92 -3.68
CA VAL A 21 12.72 13.32 -3.76
C VAL A 21 13.76 14.36 -4.12
N VAL A 22 14.96 14.15 -3.60
CA VAL A 22 16.16 14.91 -3.93
C VAL A 22 16.97 14.10 -4.94
N ALA A 23 17.21 14.70 -6.11
CA ALA A 23 17.94 14.02 -7.18
C ALA A 23 18.74 15.01 -8.04
N ASP A 24 19.81 14.53 -8.69
CA ASP A 24 20.50 15.34 -9.69
C ASP A 24 19.60 15.60 -10.90
N SER A 25 19.66 16.83 -11.42
CA SER A 25 18.88 17.30 -12.57
C SER A 25 18.93 16.43 -13.83
N ARG A 26 20.03 15.69 -14.05
CA ARG A 26 20.27 14.87 -15.26
C ARG A 26 19.61 13.50 -15.18
N THR A 27 19.20 13.08 -14.00
CA THR A 27 18.57 11.76 -13.80
C THR A 27 17.14 11.74 -14.34
N LYS A 28 16.70 10.59 -14.86
CA LYS A 28 15.30 10.37 -15.28
C LYS A 28 14.33 10.63 -14.12
N ARG A 29 13.10 11.09 -14.40
CA ARG A 29 12.06 11.42 -13.39
C ARG A 29 11.95 10.36 -12.29
N ASP A 30 11.79 9.10 -12.68
CA ASP A 30 11.57 7.98 -11.77
C ASP A 30 12.83 7.15 -11.51
N GLY A 31 14.01 7.68 -11.85
CA GLY A 31 15.29 6.99 -11.73
C GLY A 31 15.86 6.96 -10.30
N ARG A 32 17.18 6.85 -10.22
CA ARG A 32 17.95 6.90 -8.97
C ARG A 32 17.76 8.24 -8.29
N VAL A 33 17.49 8.19 -6.99
CA VAL A 33 17.35 9.34 -6.09
C VAL A 33 18.47 9.31 -5.07
N ILE A 34 18.81 10.48 -4.52
CA ILE A 34 19.77 10.60 -3.42
C ILE A 34 19.04 10.27 -2.11
N GLU A 35 17.89 10.92 -1.91
CA GLU A 35 17.09 10.80 -0.70
C GLU A 35 15.61 11.07 -0.99
N GLU A 36 14.72 10.44 -0.22
CA GLU A 36 13.29 10.68 -0.21
C GLU A 36 12.93 11.46 1.05
N ILE A 37 12.42 12.69 0.90
CA ILE A 37 12.17 13.61 2.02
C ILE A 37 10.67 13.73 2.36
N GLY A 38 9.79 13.08 1.59
CA GLY A 38 8.37 13.21 1.81
C GLY A 38 7.48 12.53 0.77
N LYS A 39 6.17 12.67 0.94
CA LYS A 39 5.13 12.09 0.10
C LYS A 39 4.04 13.13 -0.18
N TYR A 40 3.43 13.01 -1.35
CA TYR A 40 2.33 13.85 -1.79
C TYR A 40 1.27 13.03 -2.53
N HIS A 41 0.06 12.98 -1.99
CA HIS A 41 -1.07 12.28 -2.58
C HIS A 41 -2.19 13.28 -2.94
N PRO A 42 -2.32 13.68 -4.22
CA PRO A 42 -3.37 14.61 -4.65
C PRO A 42 -4.76 13.98 -4.79
N THR A 43 -4.86 12.64 -4.80
CA THR A 43 -6.14 11.95 -4.98
C THR A 43 -6.96 11.86 -3.69
N GLU A 44 -6.32 12.14 -2.54
CA GLU A 44 -7.01 12.17 -1.26
C GLU A 44 -7.61 13.55 -1.02
N GLU A 45 -8.81 13.58 -0.43
CA GLU A 45 -9.45 14.80 0.06
C GLU A 45 -9.53 14.70 1.60
N PRO A 46 -8.81 15.57 2.34
CA PRO A 46 -7.79 16.52 1.89
C PRO A 46 -6.49 15.85 1.41
N SER A 47 -5.72 16.54 0.57
CA SER A 47 -4.48 16.00 0.01
C SER A 47 -3.44 15.72 1.09
N LEU A 48 -2.96 14.47 1.16
CA LEU A 48 -1.92 14.07 2.11
C LEU A 48 -0.58 14.66 1.66
N ILE A 49 0.02 15.46 2.54
CA ILE A 49 1.35 16.05 2.36
C ILE A 49 2.15 15.74 3.61
N GLU A 50 3.18 14.92 3.45
CA GLU A 50 4.13 14.57 4.50
C GLU A 50 5.51 15.03 4.04
N VAL A 51 6.16 15.89 4.81
CA VAL A 51 7.53 16.36 4.55
C VAL A 51 8.34 16.24 5.83
N ASP A 52 9.53 15.68 5.73
CA ASP A 52 10.54 15.76 6.78
C ASP A 52 11.15 17.16 6.77
N SER A 53 10.73 18.00 7.71
CA SER A 53 11.20 19.38 7.83
C SER A 53 12.71 19.48 8.04
N GLU A 54 13.33 18.59 8.82
CA GLU A 54 14.77 18.66 9.12
C GLU A 54 15.59 18.42 7.84
N ARG A 55 15.23 17.37 7.10
CA ARG A 55 15.91 17.03 5.84
C ARG A 55 15.62 18.06 4.75
N ALA A 56 14.39 18.59 4.69
CA ALA A 56 14.06 19.67 3.77
C ALA A 56 14.93 20.91 4.02
N GLN A 57 15.10 21.34 5.28
CA GLN A 57 15.97 22.49 5.61
C GLN A 57 17.43 22.23 5.22
N TYR A 58 17.96 21.04 5.51
CA TYR A 58 19.33 20.68 5.11
C TYR A 58 19.53 20.81 3.60
N TRP A 59 18.64 20.22 2.81
CA TRP A 59 18.76 20.23 1.35
C TRP A 59 18.60 21.63 0.75
N LEU A 60 17.72 22.45 1.32
CA LEU A 60 17.61 23.86 0.93
C LEU A 60 18.88 24.64 1.30
N GLY A 61 19.49 24.35 2.46
CA GLY A 61 20.76 24.96 2.91
C GLY A 61 21.95 24.64 2.02
N VAL A 62 22.07 23.41 1.51
CA VAL A 62 23.12 23.04 0.54
C VAL A 62 22.86 23.55 -0.89
N GLY A 63 21.75 24.27 -1.11
CA GLY A 63 21.42 24.92 -2.37
C GLY A 63 20.59 24.07 -3.34
N ALA A 64 19.93 23.01 -2.87
CA ALA A 64 19.01 22.25 -3.71
C ALA A 64 17.88 23.14 -4.22
N GLN A 65 17.61 23.06 -5.53
CA GLN A 65 16.60 23.91 -6.18
C GLN A 65 15.25 23.18 -6.25
N PRO A 66 14.19 23.64 -5.55
CA PRO A 66 12.88 23.03 -5.65
C PRO A 66 12.22 23.33 -7.01
N THR A 67 11.46 22.37 -7.51
CA THR A 67 10.56 22.57 -8.67
C THR A 67 9.30 23.34 -8.26
N GLU A 68 8.58 23.94 -9.21
CA GLU A 68 7.42 24.81 -8.94
C GLU A 68 6.36 24.16 -8.04
N GLN A 69 5.98 22.91 -8.34
CA GLN A 69 5.00 22.16 -7.56
C GLN A 69 5.52 21.86 -6.14
N VAL A 70 6.79 21.46 -6.02
CA VAL A 70 7.41 21.22 -4.70
C VAL A 70 7.49 22.50 -3.89
N LEU A 71 7.77 23.64 -4.52
CA LEU A 71 7.80 24.95 -3.88
C LEU A 71 6.41 25.31 -3.33
N ALA A 72 5.33 24.99 -4.05
CA ALA A 72 3.97 25.15 -3.53
C ALA A 72 3.71 24.28 -2.29
N LEU A 73 4.16 23.01 -2.30
CA LEU A 73 4.04 22.11 -1.14
C LEU A 73 4.86 22.59 0.07
N LEU A 74 6.08 23.07 -0.14
CA LEU A 74 6.95 23.61 0.93
C LEU A 74 6.40 24.93 1.49
N LYS A 75 5.72 25.74 0.69
CA LYS A 75 4.98 26.91 1.18
C LYS A 75 3.78 26.52 2.03
N LEU A 76 3.04 25.48 1.62
CA LEU A 76 1.89 24.97 2.35
C LEU A 76 2.29 24.38 3.72
N THR A 77 3.42 23.66 3.74
CA THR A 77 3.96 23.03 4.95
C THR A 77 4.65 24.04 5.86
N GLY A 78 5.13 25.16 5.31
CA GLY A 78 5.82 26.23 6.04
C GLY A 78 7.35 26.14 6.00
N ASP A 79 7.91 25.02 5.51
CA ASP A 79 9.36 24.81 5.42
C ASP A 79 10.06 25.87 4.56
N TRP A 80 9.40 26.35 3.50
CA TRP A 80 9.97 27.42 2.66
C TRP A 80 10.08 28.76 3.40
N GLY A 81 9.08 29.09 4.23
CA GLY A 81 9.09 30.31 5.03
C GLY A 81 10.16 30.24 6.13
N THR A 82 10.29 29.09 6.79
CA THR A 82 11.37 28.81 7.75
C THR A 82 12.74 28.97 7.12
N PHE A 83 12.96 28.42 5.92
CA PHE A 83 14.23 28.55 5.18
C PHE A 83 14.56 30.01 4.82
N LYS A 84 13.54 30.84 4.53
CA LYS A 84 13.72 32.26 4.23
C LYS A 84 13.83 33.16 5.47
N GLY A 85 13.72 32.59 6.67
CA GLY A 85 13.85 33.33 7.93
C GLY A 85 12.55 33.98 8.40
N GLU A 86 11.41 33.64 7.81
CA GLU A 86 10.09 34.08 8.27
C GLU A 86 9.69 33.21 9.46
N LYS A 87 9.91 33.72 10.68
CA LYS A 87 9.67 33.03 11.96
C LYS A 87 8.20 32.71 12.28
N GLY A 88 7.30 32.81 11.30
CA GLY A 88 5.84 32.64 11.43
C GLY A 88 5.20 31.76 10.37
N ALA A 89 5.98 30.94 9.66
CA ALA A 89 5.47 30.04 8.62
C ALA A 89 4.63 28.92 9.26
N LYS A 90 3.31 29.08 9.22
CA LYS A 90 2.36 28.11 9.76
C LYS A 90 2.08 27.04 8.70
N SER A 91 2.22 25.76 9.07
CA SER A 91 1.74 24.65 8.26
C SER A 91 0.22 24.74 8.10
N THR A 92 -0.25 24.82 6.85
CA THR A 92 -1.68 24.88 6.49
C THR A 92 -2.13 23.57 5.81
N VAL A 93 -1.39 22.48 6.06
CA VAL A 93 -1.77 21.14 5.58
C VAL A 93 -3.07 20.72 6.27
N LYS A 94 -4.09 20.42 5.47
CA LYS A 94 -5.36 19.89 5.95
C LYS A 94 -5.22 18.39 6.18
N THR A 95 -5.42 17.93 7.41
CA THR A 95 -5.37 16.50 7.74
C THR A 95 -6.74 15.87 7.52
N LYS A 96 -6.78 14.68 6.93
CA LYS A 96 -8.01 13.90 6.78
C LYS A 96 -8.44 13.39 8.16
N GLU A 97 -9.61 13.82 8.63
CA GLU A 97 -10.19 13.30 9.86
C GLU A 97 -10.52 11.81 9.69
N ALA A 98 -10.12 11.01 10.67
CA ALA A 98 -10.36 9.56 10.66
C ALA A 98 -11.87 9.27 10.55
N PRO A 99 -12.29 8.26 9.77
CA PRO A 99 -13.70 7.90 9.71
C PRO A 99 -14.18 7.53 11.11
N VAL A 100 -15.18 8.27 11.59
CA VAL A 100 -15.82 8.04 12.89
C VAL A 100 -16.31 6.60 12.93
N ALA A 101 -15.88 5.83 13.94
CA ALA A 101 -16.33 4.46 14.14
C ALA A 101 -17.87 4.45 14.22
N PHE A 102 -18.51 3.63 13.39
CA PHE A 102 -19.96 3.43 13.43
C PHE A 102 -20.35 2.82 14.78
N VAL A 103 -20.93 3.62 15.67
CA VAL A 103 -21.55 3.12 16.90
C VAL A 103 -22.93 2.59 16.53
N ALA A 104 -23.13 1.28 16.70
CA ALA A 104 -24.43 0.66 16.51
C ALA A 104 -25.42 1.20 17.55
N ASP A 105 -26.52 1.79 17.09
CA ASP A 105 -27.58 2.31 17.94
C ASP A 105 -28.41 1.14 18.52
N GLU A 106 -28.15 0.75 19.78
CA GLU A 106 -28.81 -0.35 20.49
C GLU A 106 -30.32 -0.12 20.77
N LYS A 107 -30.92 1.00 20.35
CA LYS A 107 -32.34 1.32 20.63
C LYS A 107 -33.33 0.88 19.55
N LYS A 108 -32.89 0.27 18.45
CA LYS A 108 -33.81 -0.38 17.51
C LYS A 108 -34.03 -1.84 17.90
N LYS A 109 -35.15 -2.08 18.59
CA LYS A 109 -35.71 -3.40 18.94
C LYS A 109 -35.62 -4.37 17.76
N PRO A 110 -34.95 -5.53 17.88
CA PRO A 110 -35.05 -6.59 16.89
C PRO A 110 -36.44 -7.25 17.03
N VAL A 111 -37.43 -6.73 16.31
CA VAL A 111 -38.70 -7.44 16.11
C VAL A 111 -38.56 -8.30 14.85
N LEU A 112 -37.90 -9.45 15.01
CA LEU A 112 -38.07 -10.60 14.12
C LEU A 112 -38.39 -11.79 15.03
N LYS A 113 -39.69 -12.10 15.11
CA LYS A 113 -40.22 -13.26 15.84
C LYS A 113 -39.72 -14.56 15.19
N PRO A 114 -39.20 -15.54 15.95
CA PRO A 114 -38.96 -16.89 15.46
C PRO A 114 -40.09 -17.86 15.90
N LYS A 115 -40.80 -18.45 14.93
CA LYS A 115 -41.46 -19.79 14.92
C LYS A 115 -42.29 -19.86 13.61
N ALA A 116 -42.33 -20.93 12.81
CA ALA A 116 -42.47 -22.32 13.21
C ALA A 116 -41.89 -23.31 12.18
N GLU A 117 -41.54 -24.46 12.75
CA GLU A 117 -40.99 -25.67 12.14
C GLU A 117 -41.84 -26.25 11.00
N LYS A 118 -41.15 -26.80 9.98
CA LYS A 118 -41.59 -27.99 9.25
C LYS A 118 -40.36 -28.79 8.78
N LYS A 119 -39.94 -29.76 9.59
CA LYS A 119 -39.23 -31.01 9.18
C LYS A 119 -40.32 -32.09 9.14
N ALA A 120 -40.38 -33.13 8.29
CA ALA A 120 -39.66 -33.72 7.15
C ALA A 120 -40.73 -34.63 6.44
N PRO A 121 -40.48 -35.60 5.51
CA PRO A 121 -39.29 -36.00 4.74
C PRO A 121 -39.57 -36.25 3.22
N VAL A 122 -38.56 -36.16 2.34
CA VAL A 122 -38.48 -37.00 1.13
C VAL A 122 -37.01 -37.37 0.92
N GLU A 123 -36.66 -38.52 1.47
CA GLU A 123 -35.53 -39.35 1.04
C GLU A 123 -35.86 -39.93 -0.35
N GLU A 124 -35.39 -39.30 -1.43
CA GLU A 124 -35.27 -39.94 -2.76
C GLU A 124 -34.51 -39.01 -3.72
N ALA A 125 -33.27 -38.63 -3.36
CA ALA A 125 -32.36 -37.93 -4.28
C ALA A 125 -30.88 -38.03 -3.86
N VAL A 126 -30.51 -38.99 -3.00
CA VAL A 126 -29.15 -39.12 -2.45
C VAL A 126 -28.45 -40.43 -2.85
N ALA A 127 -28.93 -41.12 -3.88
CA ALA A 127 -28.35 -42.39 -4.32
C ALA A 127 -27.67 -42.36 -5.71
N GLU A 128 -27.62 -41.23 -6.42
CA GLU A 128 -27.07 -41.20 -7.80
C GLU A 128 -26.07 -40.06 -8.08
N VAL A 129 -25.42 -39.49 -7.05
CA VAL A 129 -24.32 -38.52 -7.22
C VAL A 129 -23.10 -38.85 -6.34
N VAL A 130 -23.04 -40.07 -5.80
CA VAL A 130 -21.92 -40.53 -4.97
C VAL A 130 -20.83 -41.25 -5.77
N GLU A 131 -20.89 -41.26 -7.11
CA GLU A 131 -19.92 -41.98 -7.96
C GLU A 131 -19.11 -41.08 -8.91
N ASP A 132 -19.18 -39.75 -8.78
CA ASP A 132 -18.42 -38.83 -9.65
C ASP A 132 -17.90 -37.61 -8.86
N ALA A 133 -17.17 -37.88 -7.77
CA ALA A 133 -16.42 -36.85 -7.04
C ALA A 133 -15.18 -37.41 -6.31
N ASP A 134 -14.77 -38.64 -6.61
CA ASP A 134 -13.60 -39.32 -6.01
C ASP A 134 -12.41 -39.43 -6.99
N ALA A 135 -12.55 -38.89 -8.22
CA ALA A 135 -11.53 -39.02 -9.27
C ALA A 135 -10.66 -37.77 -9.51
N ALA A 136 -10.78 -36.72 -8.69
CA ALA A 136 -10.02 -35.47 -8.88
C ALA A 136 -9.14 -35.07 -7.69
N THR A 137 -9.02 -35.92 -6.67
CA THR A 137 -8.13 -35.70 -5.52
C THR A 137 -6.98 -36.71 -5.43
N ALA A 138 -6.99 -37.79 -6.22
CA ALA A 138 -5.90 -38.76 -6.27
C ALA A 138 -4.71 -38.31 -7.15
N ASP A 139 -4.92 -37.43 -8.14
CA ASP A 139 -3.88 -37.02 -9.10
C ASP A 139 -2.94 -35.92 -8.56
N ALA A 140 -3.32 -35.23 -7.48
CA ALA A 140 -2.51 -34.18 -6.87
C ALA A 140 -1.61 -34.69 -5.73
N GLU A 141 -1.94 -35.84 -5.12
CA GLU A 141 -1.07 -36.47 -4.13
C GLU A 141 0.05 -37.28 -4.79
N GLU A 142 -0.14 -37.87 -5.97
CA GLU A 142 0.91 -38.65 -6.67
C GLU A 142 2.08 -37.76 -7.15
N LEU A 143 1.80 -36.54 -7.63
CA LEU A 143 2.83 -35.55 -8.02
C LEU A 143 3.61 -34.98 -6.83
N ALA A 144 3.07 -35.07 -5.61
CA ALA A 144 3.77 -34.63 -4.42
C ALA A 144 4.72 -35.70 -3.90
N VAL A 145 4.42 -37.00 -4.04
CA VAL A 145 5.28 -38.08 -3.55
C VAL A 145 6.52 -38.29 -4.45
N GLU A 146 6.38 -38.13 -5.77
CA GLU A 146 7.51 -38.29 -6.71
C GLU A 146 8.57 -37.18 -6.58
N ALA A 147 8.18 -35.99 -6.12
CA ALA A 147 9.11 -34.89 -5.85
C ALA A 147 9.95 -35.11 -4.57
N VAL A 148 9.41 -35.84 -3.57
CA VAL A 148 10.15 -36.10 -2.32
C VAL A 148 11.14 -37.26 -2.47
N GLU A 149 10.87 -38.20 -3.37
CA GLU A 149 11.79 -39.32 -3.64
C GLU A 149 12.98 -38.91 -4.52
N ALA A 150 12.81 -37.91 -5.41
CA ALA A 150 13.90 -37.35 -6.22
C ALA A 150 14.92 -36.51 -5.43
N GLU A 151 14.53 -35.86 -4.32
CA GLU A 151 15.47 -35.16 -3.43
C GLU A 151 16.20 -36.10 -2.46
N ALA A 152 15.66 -37.29 -2.18
CA ALA A 152 16.30 -38.29 -1.31
C ALA A 152 17.42 -39.07 -2.04
N ASP A 153 17.28 -39.33 -3.34
CA ASP A 153 18.30 -40.05 -4.13
C ASP A 153 19.52 -39.15 -4.46
N ALA A 154 19.30 -37.84 -4.63
CA ALA A 154 20.36 -36.88 -4.89
C ALA A 154 21.28 -36.62 -3.67
N GLN A 155 20.81 -36.89 -2.45
CA GLN A 155 21.61 -36.74 -1.23
C GLN A 155 22.38 -38.02 -0.86
N ALA A 156 22.05 -39.17 -1.46
CA ALA A 156 22.75 -40.44 -1.23
C ALA A 156 23.99 -40.62 -2.13
N ASP A 157 24.06 -39.92 -3.27
CA ASP A 157 25.21 -39.97 -4.20
C ASP A 157 26.35 -38.99 -3.81
N ALA A 158 26.11 -38.07 -2.86
CA ALA A 158 27.10 -37.07 -2.42
C ALA A 158 27.96 -37.48 -1.20
N ASP A 159 27.66 -38.61 -0.54
CA ASP A 159 28.40 -39.10 0.65
C ASP A 159 29.30 -40.31 0.34
N LYS A 160 29.56 -40.58 -0.95
CA LYS A 160 30.48 -41.62 -1.40
C LYS A 160 31.38 -41.16 -2.55
N GLU A 161 32.13 -40.08 -2.32
CA GLU A 161 33.42 -39.83 -3.00
C GLU A 161 34.44 -39.26 -2.00
#